data_AF-A0AAQ1JSR1-F1
#
_entry.id   AF-A0AAQ1JSR1-F1
#
_cell.length_a   1.000
_cell.length_b   1.000
_cell.length_c   1.000
_cell.angle_alpha   90.00
_cell.angle_beta   90.00
_cell.angle_gamma   90.00
#
_symmetry.space_group_name_H-M   'P 1'
#
loop_
_entity.id
_entity.type
_entity.pdbx_description
1 polymer ?
#
loop_
_entity_poly.entity_id
_entity_poly.type
_entity_poly.pdbx_seq_one_letter_code
_entity_poly.pdbx_strand_id
1 'polypeptide(L)'
;MNAQCYKERSKGFLMNSMSAQELTVYTPSNGEWRQQSGDIWWSNREGGNSPDITRGPETFTTDEKFEVTEIPGAMSKMGWHKSAALLRKWFAYAPKNQAMNSFQKPHGINRDGKTGVYPADRFDKETIKLDWVLSYPRTQSGFKNLQNSNYLSTNTRESLVSGVYPYRHRQRINTLDLVGGNIHALHNNFQFQYVKVDTSALDKAAQFFGAMLRHGKPDDLAGALGGFAMYAAIAEATFTPLFIGGIEVSITKVAIYVKNPYSFFDDPGEGGPQYLGHWNKDGICLVPEGFVAQKANWGSWSNYIIRPEGPHGRTFWPVHNSDFRRWQDAHNAGGDMVLFSDCRVVKIDPIRFRVMK
;
A
#
# COMPACT_ATOMS: atom_id res chain seq x y z
N MET A 1 -43.13 -2.33 37.04
CA MET A 1 -41.97 -1.47 36.78
C MET A 1 -40.95 -2.30 36.03
N ASN A 2 -40.73 -1.96 34.76
CA ASN A 2 -40.25 -2.85 33.70
C ASN A 2 -38.73 -3.08 33.74
N ALA A 3 -38.35 -4.35 33.67
CA ALA A 3 -37.07 -4.84 33.18
C ALA A 3 -37.22 -5.15 31.67
N GLN A 4 -37.03 -4.13 30.82
CA GLN A 4 -36.97 -4.29 29.37
C GLN A 4 -36.29 -3.05 28.76
N CYS A 5 -34.96 -3.08 28.67
CA CYS A 5 -34.16 -2.23 27.79
C CYS A 5 -32.72 -2.75 27.89
N TYR A 6 -31.98 -2.82 26.78
CA TYR A 6 -30.64 -3.43 26.62
C TYR A 6 -30.58 -4.91 26.24
N LYS A 7 -31.43 -5.34 25.32
CA LYS A 7 -31.08 -6.31 24.26
C LYS A 7 -31.87 -5.89 23.02
N GLU A 8 -31.24 -5.96 21.85
CA GLU A 8 -31.73 -5.52 20.52
C GLU A 8 -31.45 -4.04 20.14
N ARG A 9 -30.19 -3.75 19.80
CA ARG A 9 -29.82 -2.67 18.85
C ARG A 9 -28.68 -3.11 17.90
N SER A 10 -28.66 -4.40 17.53
CA SER A 10 -27.60 -4.99 16.68
C SER A 10 -28.10 -5.71 15.43
N LYS A 11 -29.36 -5.48 15.02
CA LYS A 11 -29.88 -5.89 13.71
C LYS A 11 -30.90 -4.86 13.25
N GLY A 12 -30.68 -4.25 12.07
CA GLY A 12 -31.66 -3.34 11.47
C GLY A 12 -31.26 -1.86 11.46
N PHE A 13 -29.98 -1.52 11.24
CA PHE A 13 -29.75 -0.29 10.47
C PHE A 13 -30.10 -0.65 9.03
N LEU A 14 -31.26 -0.16 8.61
CA LEU A 14 -31.91 -0.42 7.34
C LEU A 14 -30.92 -0.29 6.18
N MET A 15 -30.49 -1.43 5.64
CA MET A 15 -30.26 -1.64 4.20
C MET A 15 -31.60 -1.49 3.48
N ASN A 16 -32.21 -0.30 3.56
CA ASN A 16 -33.13 0.12 2.53
C ASN A 16 -32.27 0.39 1.31
N SER A 17 -32.64 -0.22 0.18
CA SER A 17 -32.12 0.03 -1.17
C SER A 17 -31.49 1.42 -1.27
N MET A 18 -30.17 1.52 -1.25
CA MET A 18 -29.51 2.75 -1.66
C MET A 18 -29.87 2.91 -3.14
N SER A 19 -30.78 3.85 -3.39
CA SER A 19 -31.05 4.33 -4.73
C SER A 19 -29.71 4.66 -5.37
N ALA A 20 -29.53 4.20 -6.59
CA ALA A 20 -28.36 4.46 -7.40
C ALA A 20 -28.07 5.95 -7.67
N GLN A 21 -28.86 6.85 -7.11
CA GLN A 21 -28.82 8.28 -7.39
C GLN A 21 -28.03 9.07 -6.35
N GLU A 22 -27.54 8.45 -5.27
CA GLU A 22 -26.79 9.15 -4.21
C GLU A 22 -25.50 8.39 -3.83
N LEU A 23 -24.44 8.56 -4.62
CA LEU A 23 -23.08 8.17 -4.20
C LEU A 23 -22.40 9.36 -3.55
N THR A 24 -21.64 9.09 -2.49
CA THR A 24 -20.82 10.11 -1.86
C THR A 24 -19.55 10.32 -2.68
N VAL A 25 -19.56 11.25 -3.63
CA VAL A 25 -18.42 11.44 -4.51
C VAL A 25 -17.46 12.51 -3.99
N TYR A 26 -16.17 12.26 -4.18
CA TYR A 26 -15.09 13.21 -3.91
C TYR A 26 -14.38 13.51 -5.23
N THR A 27 -14.51 14.74 -5.70
CA THR A 27 -13.80 15.24 -6.89
C THR A 27 -12.81 16.34 -6.51
N PRO A 28 -11.70 16.47 -7.25
CA PRO A 28 -10.80 17.60 -7.11
C PRO A 28 -11.41 18.81 -7.84
N SER A 29 -12.09 19.72 -7.13
CA SER A 29 -12.60 20.99 -7.69
C SER A 29 -11.78 22.16 -7.14
N ASN A 30 -11.02 22.85 -7.99
CA ASN A 30 -10.17 23.98 -7.61
C ASN A 30 -9.23 23.71 -6.40
N GLY A 31 -8.76 22.46 -6.26
CA GLY A 31 -7.91 22.04 -5.13
C GLY A 31 -8.67 21.67 -3.85
N GLU A 32 -10.00 21.79 -3.83
CA GLU A 32 -10.88 21.37 -2.74
C GLU A 32 -11.58 20.05 -3.09
N TRP A 33 -11.62 19.14 -2.12
CA TRP A 33 -12.40 17.90 -2.23
C TRP A 33 -13.74 18.16 -1.58
N ARG A 34 -14.81 18.14 -2.37
CA ARG A 34 -16.16 18.40 -1.88
C ARG A 34 -16.92 17.08 -1.83
N GLN A 35 -17.50 16.79 -0.67
CA GLN A 35 -18.56 15.79 -0.59
C GLN A 35 -19.76 16.33 -1.37
N GLN A 36 -20.20 15.62 -2.38
CA GLN A 36 -21.38 15.97 -3.15
C GLN A 36 -22.32 14.77 -3.19
N SER A 37 -23.62 15.02 -3.02
CA SER A 37 -24.66 14.13 -3.52
C SER A 37 -24.68 14.31 -5.03
N GLY A 38 -23.97 13.45 -5.75
CA GLY A 38 -23.88 13.53 -7.19
C GLY A 38 -24.97 12.68 -7.84
N ASP A 39 -25.71 13.25 -8.78
CA ASP A 39 -26.43 12.44 -9.77
C ASP A 39 -25.38 11.65 -10.56
N ILE A 40 -25.40 10.32 -10.48
CA ILE A 40 -24.45 9.50 -11.22
C ILE A 40 -24.99 9.30 -12.63
N TRP A 41 -24.23 9.81 -13.59
CA TRP A 41 -24.44 9.57 -15.01
C TRP A 41 -23.53 8.44 -15.47
N TRP A 42 -24.05 7.55 -16.31
CA TRP A 42 -23.43 6.29 -16.73
C TRP A 42 -23.19 6.31 -18.23
N SER A 43 -22.03 5.83 -18.68
CA SER A 43 -21.80 5.57 -20.11
C SER A 43 -21.84 4.08 -20.40
N ASN A 44 -22.84 3.63 -21.17
CA ASN A 44 -22.89 2.27 -21.67
C ASN A 44 -21.95 2.13 -22.87
N ARG A 45 -20.89 1.32 -22.74
CA ARG A 45 -20.56 0.39 -23.82
C ARG A 45 -21.08 -0.97 -23.41
N GLU A 46 -22.17 -1.36 -24.04
CA GLU A 46 -22.96 -2.59 -23.90
C GLU A 46 -23.85 -2.67 -22.65
N GLY A 47 -25.16 -2.70 -22.93
CA GLY A 47 -26.21 -2.71 -21.93
C GLY A 47 -26.16 -3.94 -21.03
N GLY A 48 -25.83 -3.73 -19.76
CA GLY A 48 -26.12 -4.66 -18.68
C GLY A 48 -27.12 -4.03 -17.73
N ASN A 49 -28.27 -4.69 -17.51
CA ASN A 49 -29.14 -4.35 -16.40
C ASN A 49 -28.37 -4.57 -15.08
N SER A 50 -28.10 -3.50 -14.33
CA SER A 50 -27.60 -3.61 -12.96
C SER A 50 -28.78 -3.94 -12.04
N PRO A 51 -28.83 -5.14 -11.43
CA PRO A 51 -30.00 -5.61 -10.69
C PRO A 51 -30.36 -4.79 -9.44
N ASP A 52 -29.48 -3.90 -8.98
CA ASP A 52 -29.66 -3.12 -7.73
C ASP A 52 -29.90 -1.62 -7.95
N ILE A 53 -30.06 -1.16 -9.19
CA ILE A 53 -30.32 0.25 -9.52
C ILE A 53 -31.84 0.44 -9.72
N THR A 54 -32.52 1.02 -8.72
CA THR A 54 -33.99 1.15 -8.68
C THR A 54 -34.60 2.14 -9.68
N ARG A 55 -33.79 2.91 -10.41
CA ARG A 55 -34.23 3.80 -11.49
C ARG A 55 -33.30 3.67 -12.69
N GLY A 56 -33.86 3.49 -13.88
CA GLY A 56 -33.08 3.27 -15.11
C GLY A 56 -32.00 4.35 -15.30
N PRO A 57 -30.75 3.96 -15.59
CA PRO A 57 -29.64 4.89 -15.75
C PRO A 57 -29.90 5.92 -16.87
N GLU A 58 -29.68 7.21 -16.63
CA GLU A 58 -29.60 8.20 -17.72
C GLU A 58 -28.30 7.99 -18.50
N THR A 59 -28.42 7.43 -19.69
CA THR A 59 -27.28 7.05 -20.53
C THR A 59 -26.65 8.26 -21.19
N PHE A 60 -25.32 8.38 -21.13
CA PHE A 60 -24.56 9.31 -21.97
C PHE A 60 -23.59 8.59 -22.90
N THR A 61 -23.40 9.15 -24.10
CA THR A 61 -22.33 8.76 -25.02
C THR A 61 -21.17 9.75 -24.87
N THR A 62 -19.94 9.23 -24.87
CA THR A 62 -18.73 10.05 -24.93
C THR A 62 -17.76 9.44 -25.93
N ASP A 63 -17.17 10.29 -26.78
CA ASP A 63 -16.07 9.91 -27.66
C ASP A 63 -14.70 10.05 -26.98
N GLU A 64 -14.68 10.63 -25.77
CA GLU A 64 -13.48 10.72 -24.94
C GLU A 64 -12.99 9.33 -24.56
N LYS A 65 -11.67 9.17 -24.58
CA LYS A 65 -10.98 7.97 -24.12
C LYS A 65 -10.04 8.34 -22.99
N PHE A 66 -9.87 7.40 -22.07
CA PHE A 66 -8.90 7.48 -21.00
C PHE A 66 -8.09 6.19 -20.96
N GLU A 67 -6.77 6.32 -20.93
CA GLU A 67 -5.84 5.20 -20.83
C GLU A 67 -5.06 5.27 -19.52
N VAL A 68 -4.70 4.12 -18.94
CA VAL A 68 -3.93 4.08 -17.69
C VAL A 68 -2.59 4.81 -17.76
N THR A 69 -2.04 4.99 -18.96
CA THR A 69 -0.83 5.78 -19.21
C THR A 69 -1.01 7.28 -18.98
N GLU A 70 -2.24 7.78 -18.87
CA GLU A 70 -2.55 9.19 -18.56
C GLU A 70 -2.52 9.47 -17.05
N ILE A 71 -2.63 8.44 -16.21
CA ILE A 71 -2.65 8.54 -14.74
C ILE A 71 -1.42 9.26 -14.17
N PRO A 72 -0.17 9.01 -14.61
CA PRO A 72 0.99 9.76 -14.11
C PRO A 72 0.90 11.28 -14.38
N GLY A 73 0.25 11.67 -15.47
CA GLY A 73 -0.04 13.08 -15.78
C GLY A 73 -1.02 13.68 -14.79
N ALA A 74 -2.12 12.98 -14.53
CA ALA A 74 -3.12 13.34 -13.52
C ALA A 74 -2.51 13.44 -12.11
N MET A 75 -1.75 12.43 -11.69
CA MET A 75 -1.00 12.44 -10.42
C MET A 75 -0.09 13.67 -10.31
N SER A 76 0.62 14.04 -11.39
CA SER A 76 1.51 15.21 -11.37
C SER A 76 0.73 16.51 -11.17
N LYS A 77 -0.45 16.66 -11.79
CA LYS A 77 -1.35 17.82 -11.60
C LYS A 77 -1.89 17.92 -10.18
N MET A 78 -2.06 16.78 -9.51
CA MET A 78 -2.48 16.70 -8.10
C MET A 78 -1.33 16.96 -7.10
N GLY A 79 -0.10 17.18 -7.58
CA GLY A 79 1.09 17.28 -6.72
C GLY A 79 1.62 15.93 -6.23
N TRP A 80 1.13 14.82 -6.77
CA TRP A 80 1.57 13.46 -6.44
C TRP A 80 2.78 13.05 -7.26
N HIS A 81 3.87 13.78 -7.08
CA HIS A 81 5.06 13.65 -7.92
C HIS A 81 5.79 12.31 -7.74
N LYS A 82 5.84 11.74 -6.52
CA LYS A 82 6.45 10.43 -6.26
C LYS A 82 5.60 9.30 -6.83
N SER A 83 4.29 9.37 -6.66
CA SER A 83 3.33 8.43 -7.25
C SER A 83 3.48 8.41 -8.78
N ALA A 84 3.50 9.59 -9.41
CA ALA A 84 3.68 9.73 -10.84
C ALA A 84 5.03 9.17 -11.32
N ALA A 85 6.11 9.43 -10.58
CA ALA A 85 7.45 8.92 -10.92
C ALA A 85 7.52 7.39 -10.86
N LEU A 86 6.96 6.78 -9.80
CA LEU A 86 6.88 5.33 -9.67
C LEU A 86 6.05 4.69 -10.78
N LEU A 87 4.90 5.28 -11.10
CA LEU A 87 4.03 4.74 -12.13
C LEU A 87 4.65 4.85 -13.53
N ARG A 88 5.35 5.96 -13.83
CA ARG A 88 6.16 6.08 -15.05
C ARG A 88 7.24 5.01 -15.12
N LYS A 89 7.95 4.74 -14.02
CA LYS A 89 8.94 3.67 -13.95
C LYS A 89 8.32 2.29 -14.19
N TRP A 90 7.15 2.04 -13.62
CA TRP A 90 6.39 0.81 -13.87
C TRP A 90 6.13 0.64 -15.37
N PHE A 91 5.55 1.66 -16.04
CA PHE A 91 5.28 1.61 -17.49
C PHE A 91 6.54 1.50 -18.35
N ALA A 92 7.65 2.09 -17.93
CA ALA A 92 8.92 2.09 -18.66
C ALA A 92 9.69 0.75 -18.58
N TYR A 93 9.31 -0.15 -17.67
CA TYR A 93 9.97 -1.45 -17.53
C TYR A 93 9.72 -2.31 -18.78
N ALA A 94 10.76 -2.67 -19.52
CA ALA A 94 10.66 -3.47 -20.74
C ALA A 94 11.86 -4.44 -20.88
N PRO A 95 11.66 -5.70 -21.29
CA PRO A 95 10.36 -6.34 -21.56
C PRO A 95 9.54 -6.50 -20.29
N LYS A 96 8.22 -6.74 -20.43
CA LYS A 96 7.34 -6.89 -19.28
C LYS A 96 7.85 -7.96 -18.32
N ASN A 97 7.57 -7.76 -17.04
CA ASN A 97 7.97 -8.68 -15.99
C ASN A 97 6.75 -9.33 -15.33
N GLN A 98 6.90 -10.51 -14.75
CA GLN A 98 5.74 -11.19 -14.11
C GLN A 98 5.20 -10.37 -12.93
N ALA A 99 3.87 -10.37 -12.78
CA ALA A 99 3.22 -9.79 -11.63
C ALA A 99 3.61 -10.52 -10.33
N MET A 100 3.76 -9.78 -9.23
CA MET A 100 4.06 -10.38 -7.92
C MET A 100 2.80 -10.96 -7.28
N ASN A 101 2.73 -12.28 -7.14
CA ASN A 101 1.60 -12.91 -6.45
C ASN A 101 1.63 -12.68 -4.92
N SER A 102 0.56 -13.10 -4.23
CA SER A 102 0.41 -12.94 -2.78
C SER A 102 1.53 -13.58 -1.95
N PHE A 103 2.19 -14.62 -2.47
CA PHE A 103 3.34 -15.24 -1.83
C PHE A 103 4.64 -14.46 -2.07
N GLN A 104 4.83 -13.95 -3.28
CA GLN A 104 6.04 -13.23 -3.70
C GLN A 104 6.13 -11.83 -3.10
N LYS A 105 5.01 -11.11 -2.94
CA LYS A 105 4.99 -9.77 -2.31
C LYS A 105 5.73 -9.75 -0.95
N PRO A 106 5.45 -10.66 0.00
CA PRO A 106 6.22 -10.76 1.25
C PRO A 106 7.59 -11.44 1.10
N HIS A 107 7.73 -12.51 0.30
CA HIS A 107 8.90 -13.41 0.33
C HIS A 107 9.91 -13.27 -0.84
N GLY A 108 9.54 -12.65 -1.96
CA GLY A 108 10.34 -12.51 -3.19
C GLY A 108 10.21 -13.62 -4.27
N ILE A 109 10.97 -13.52 -5.38
CA ILE A 109 11.03 -14.47 -6.54
C ILE A 109 12.47 -14.98 -6.84
N ASN A 110 12.75 -16.29 -6.93
CA ASN A 110 14.01 -16.84 -7.54
C ASN A 110 13.76 -17.58 -8.88
N ARG A 111 14.87 -18.00 -9.52
CA ARG A 111 15.03 -18.60 -10.88
C ARG A 111 14.19 -19.86 -11.19
N ASP A 112 13.65 -20.53 -10.17
CA ASP A 112 12.80 -21.73 -10.25
C ASP A 112 11.32 -21.46 -9.89
N GLY A 113 10.96 -20.20 -9.61
CA GLY A 113 9.58 -19.74 -9.50
C GLY A 113 8.87 -20.02 -8.18
N LYS A 114 9.53 -20.59 -7.15
CA LYS A 114 8.85 -20.98 -5.91
C LYS A 114 9.26 -20.29 -4.60
N THR A 115 10.43 -19.66 -4.50
CA THR A 115 10.82 -18.81 -3.33
C THR A 115 12.17 -18.15 -3.61
N GLY A 116 12.31 -16.80 -3.60
CA GLY A 116 13.65 -16.19 -3.56
C GLY A 116 13.84 -14.73 -3.97
N VAL A 117 14.99 -14.34 -4.54
CA VAL A 117 15.49 -12.94 -4.64
C VAL A 117 15.12 -12.30 -5.99
N TYR A 118 14.27 -11.26 -5.99
CA TYR A 118 13.92 -10.53 -7.23
C TYR A 118 15.17 -10.18 -8.05
N PRO A 119 15.10 -10.19 -9.41
CA PRO A 119 16.17 -9.68 -10.25
C PRO A 119 16.59 -8.27 -9.81
N ALA A 120 17.88 -7.95 -9.92
CA ALA A 120 18.43 -6.70 -9.38
C ALA A 120 17.77 -5.45 -9.97
N ASP A 121 17.31 -5.54 -11.22
CA ASP A 121 16.60 -4.48 -11.94
C ASP A 121 15.16 -4.22 -11.43
N ARG A 122 14.62 -5.09 -10.56
CA ARG A 122 13.30 -4.91 -9.96
C ARG A 122 13.31 -4.05 -8.71
N PHE A 123 14.49 -3.65 -8.23
CA PHE A 123 14.59 -2.81 -7.04
C PHE A 123 14.68 -1.33 -7.41
N ASP A 124 13.73 -0.54 -6.94
CA ASP A 124 13.87 0.91 -6.90
C ASP A 124 14.37 1.31 -5.51
N LYS A 125 15.55 1.92 -5.44
CA LYS A 125 16.19 2.38 -4.19
C LYS A 125 16.33 3.90 -4.12
N GLU A 126 15.74 4.61 -5.09
CA GLU A 126 16.04 6.00 -5.38
C GLU A 126 14.83 6.91 -5.30
N THR A 127 13.66 6.44 -5.76
CA THR A 127 12.48 7.28 -5.88
C THR A 127 11.94 7.71 -4.52
N ILE A 128 11.89 6.78 -3.57
CA ILE A 128 11.37 7.01 -2.23
C ILE A 128 12.54 7.15 -1.27
N LYS A 129 12.54 8.24 -0.49
CA LYS A 129 13.50 8.48 0.60
C LYS A 129 12.79 8.43 1.93
N LEU A 130 13.45 7.91 2.96
CA LEU A 130 12.86 7.76 4.28
C LEU A 130 12.45 9.13 4.84
N ASP A 131 13.25 10.17 4.61
CA ASP A 131 12.91 11.54 5.03
C ASP A 131 11.63 12.06 4.39
N TRP A 132 11.39 11.73 3.12
CA TRP A 132 10.13 12.07 2.46
C TRP A 132 8.96 11.32 3.09
N VAL A 133 9.09 10.01 3.36
CA VAL A 133 8.06 9.22 4.06
C VAL A 133 7.78 9.79 5.46
N LEU A 134 8.82 10.20 6.18
CA LEU A 134 8.72 10.77 7.51
C LEU A 134 8.17 12.21 7.51
N SER A 135 8.14 12.91 6.38
CA SER A 135 7.47 14.22 6.31
C SER A 135 5.95 14.15 6.51
N TYR A 136 5.35 12.95 6.35
CA TYR A 136 3.92 12.73 6.57
C TYR A 136 3.65 12.40 8.05
N PRO A 137 2.87 13.21 8.80
CA PRO A 137 2.70 13.04 10.24
C PRO A 137 2.25 11.64 10.68
N ARG A 138 1.45 10.94 9.86
CA ARG A 138 0.94 9.60 10.18
C ARG A 138 2.02 8.52 10.27
N THR A 139 3.20 8.74 9.69
CA THR A 139 4.30 7.76 9.70
C THR A 139 5.16 7.87 10.96
N GLN A 140 5.05 8.97 11.70
CA GLN A 140 5.90 9.28 12.85
C GLN A 140 5.72 8.30 14.02
N SER A 141 4.48 7.85 14.27
CA SER A 141 4.20 6.88 15.34
C SER A 141 4.88 5.53 15.06
N GLY A 142 4.78 5.03 13.83
CA GLY A 142 5.46 3.82 13.41
C GLY A 142 6.98 3.95 13.53
N PHE A 143 7.55 5.08 13.12
CA PHE A 143 8.98 5.32 13.23
C PHE A 143 9.45 5.28 14.69
N LYS A 144 8.71 5.94 15.60
CA LYS A 144 8.99 5.92 17.05
C LYS A 144 8.90 4.51 17.64
N ASN A 145 7.96 3.68 17.21
CA ASN A 145 7.88 2.29 17.65
C ASN A 145 9.16 1.52 17.32
N LEU A 146 9.73 1.74 16.13
CA LEU A 146 10.99 1.11 15.72
C LEU A 146 12.25 1.70 16.38
N GLN A 147 12.11 2.75 17.19
CA GLN A 147 13.17 3.26 18.07
C GLN A 147 13.05 2.74 19.51
N ASN A 148 11.91 2.11 19.86
CA ASN A 148 11.62 1.64 21.21
C ASN A 148 12.00 0.16 21.38
N SER A 149 12.92 -0.13 22.29
CA SER A 149 13.45 -1.48 22.49
C SER A 149 12.41 -2.49 22.98
N ASN A 150 11.39 -2.07 23.74
CA ASN A 150 10.30 -2.96 24.15
C ASN A 150 9.51 -3.45 22.93
N TYR A 151 9.17 -2.52 22.02
CA TYR A 151 8.52 -2.87 20.77
C TYR A 151 9.41 -3.77 19.90
N LEU A 152 10.68 -3.42 19.76
CA LEU A 152 11.67 -4.20 19.00
C LEU A 152 11.89 -5.62 19.54
N SER A 153 11.76 -5.83 20.86
CA SER A 153 11.93 -7.15 21.49
C SER A 153 10.68 -8.05 21.43
N THR A 154 9.52 -7.52 21.01
CA THR A 154 8.25 -8.26 21.03
C THR A 154 8.24 -9.35 19.95
N ASN A 155 8.27 -10.62 20.37
CA ASN A 155 8.25 -11.80 19.49
C ASN A 155 9.38 -11.87 18.45
N THR A 156 10.56 -11.30 18.75
CA THR A 156 11.67 -11.21 17.78
C THR A 156 12.88 -12.10 18.08
N ARG A 157 12.84 -12.88 19.18
CA ARG A 157 14.01 -13.65 19.67
C ARG A 157 14.62 -14.55 18.59
N GLU A 158 13.81 -15.28 17.85
CA GLU A 158 14.30 -16.21 16.82
C GLU A 158 15.03 -15.47 15.69
N SER A 159 14.40 -14.43 15.11
CA SER A 159 15.01 -13.61 14.06
C SER A 159 16.29 -12.92 14.53
N LEU A 160 16.32 -12.44 15.78
CA LEU A 160 17.50 -11.84 16.39
C LEU A 160 18.66 -12.84 16.52
N VAL A 161 18.38 -14.04 17.04
CA VAL A 161 19.39 -15.09 17.18
C VAL A 161 19.89 -15.54 15.80
N SER A 162 18.98 -15.81 14.87
CA SER A 162 19.32 -16.23 13.50
C SER A 162 20.24 -15.23 12.79
N GLY A 163 19.92 -13.93 12.89
CA GLY A 163 20.70 -12.87 12.24
C GLY A 163 22.13 -12.68 12.79
N VAL A 164 22.37 -12.97 14.09
CA VAL A 164 23.68 -12.71 14.74
C VAL A 164 24.51 -13.96 15.02
N TYR A 165 23.88 -15.13 15.15
CA TYR A 165 24.57 -16.37 15.54
C TYR A 165 25.73 -16.78 14.61
N PRO A 166 25.64 -16.57 13.27
CA PRO A 166 26.79 -16.82 12.37
C PRO A 166 28.04 -15.98 12.72
N TYR A 167 27.85 -14.87 13.43
CA TYR A 167 28.91 -13.91 13.78
C TYR A 167 29.36 -13.99 15.23
N ARG A 168 28.89 -14.99 15.99
CA ARG A 168 29.12 -15.13 17.44
C ARG A 168 30.59 -15.17 17.87
N HIS A 169 31.50 -15.50 16.95
CA HIS A 169 32.95 -15.53 17.20
C HIS A 169 33.63 -14.15 17.11
N ARG A 170 32.91 -13.11 16.68
CA ARG A 170 33.41 -11.73 16.58
C ARG A 170 33.10 -10.96 17.84
N GLN A 171 33.86 -9.93 18.17
CA GLN A 171 33.53 -9.01 19.27
C GLN A 171 32.39 -8.06 18.94
N ARG A 172 32.29 -7.64 17.66
CA ARG A 172 31.30 -6.69 17.16
C ARG A 172 31.04 -6.94 15.68
N ILE A 173 29.83 -6.62 15.24
CA ILE A 173 29.47 -6.48 13.83
C ILE A 173 28.82 -5.12 13.57
N ASN A 174 29.11 -4.57 12.38
CA ASN A 174 28.28 -3.58 11.71
C ASN A 174 27.68 -4.26 10.49
N THR A 175 26.36 -4.43 10.47
CA THR A 175 25.70 -5.23 9.44
C THR A 175 25.64 -4.53 8.09
N LEU A 176 25.63 -3.19 8.05
CA LEU A 176 25.70 -2.43 6.81
C LEU A 176 27.05 -2.65 6.11
N ASP A 177 28.15 -2.69 6.88
CA ASP A 177 29.48 -3.01 6.35
C ASP A 177 29.54 -4.45 5.85
N LEU A 178 28.94 -5.40 6.59
CA LEU A 178 28.87 -6.82 6.21
C LEU A 178 28.15 -7.03 4.87
N VAL A 179 27.15 -6.22 4.56
CA VAL A 179 26.39 -6.33 3.30
C VAL A 179 26.83 -5.31 2.23
N GLY A 180 27.94 -4.59 2.45
CA GLY A 180 28.43 -3.58 1.52
C GLY A 180 27.40 -2.48 1.21
N GLY A 181 26.61 -2.08 2.20
CA GLY A 181 25.53 -1.10 2.04
C GLY A 181 24.31 -1.59 1.25
N ASN A 182 24.24 -2.88 0.86
CA ASN A 182 23.12 -3.41 0.12
C ASN A 182 21.89 -3.60 1.03
N ILE A 183 20.93 -2.67 0.94
CA ILE A 183 19.72 -2.69 1.77
C ILE A 183 18.84 -3.93 1.57
N HIS A 184 18.87 -4.55 0.39
CA HIS A 184 18.13 -5.79 0.17
C HIS A 184 18.77 -6.96 0.94
N ALA A 185 20.10 -7.06 0.91
CA ALA A 185 20.81 -8.05 1.72
C ALA A 185 20.68 -7.75 3.23
N LEU A 186 20.66 -6.48 3.63
CA LEU A 186 20.35 -6.08 5.00
C LEU A 186 18.97 -6.60 5.43
N HIS A 187 17.94 -6.41 4.58
CA HIS A 187 16.59 -6.87 4.84
C HIS A 187 16.53 -8.40 4.99
N ASN A 188 17.10 -9.14 4.05
CA ASN A 188 17.00 -10.60 4.06
C ASN A 188 17.76 -11.26 5.21
N ASN A 189 18.87 -10.66 5.65
CA ASN A 189 19.77 -11.30 6.61
C ASN A 189 19.61 -10.78 8.04
N PHE A 190 19.11 -9.55 8.23
CA PHE A 190 19.15 -8.88 9.54
C PHE A 190 17.84 -8.20 9.94
N GLN A 191 16.79 -8.22 9.10
CA GLN A 191 15.47 -7.72 9.50
C GLN A 191 14.89 -8.60 10.61
N PHE A 192 14.34 -7.96 11.64
CA PHE A 192 13.81 -8.69 12.79
C PHE A 192 12.51 -8.10 13.36
N GLN A 193 12.21 -6.83 13.06
CA GLN A 193 10.94 -6.22 13.45
C GLN A 193 10.40 -5.33 12.32
N TYR A 194 9.10 -5.08 12.31
CA TYR A 194 8.46 -4.14 11.40
C TYR A 194 7.22 -3.52 12.04
N VAL A 195 6.77 -2.40 11.48
CA VAL A 195 5.50 -1.79 11.79
C VAL A 195 4.76 -1.55 10.49
N LYS A 196 3.51 -1.99 10.44
CA LYS A 196 2.63 -1.71 9.32
C LYS A 196 2.09 -0.29 9.46
N VAL A 197 2.03 0.41 8.34
CA VAL A 197 1.46 1.74 8.20
C VAL A 197 0.35 1.61 7.17
N ASP A 198 -0.86 2.02 7.53
CA ASP A 198 -1.96 2.17 6.58
C ASP A 198 -2.47 0.84 5.97
N THR A 199 -2.39 -0.29 6.71
CA THR A 199 -2.62 -1.64 6.13
C THR A 199 -3.95 -2.32 6.42
N SER A 200 -4.71 -1.97 7.47
CA SER A 200 -5.96 -2.71 7.74
C SER A 200 -7.06 -2.33 6.73
N ALA A 201 -8.06 -3.20 6.54
CA ALA A 201 -9.20 -2.92 5.67
C ALA A 201 -9.93 -1.63 6.07
N LEU A 202 -10.07 -1.44 7.38
CA LEU A 202 -10.61 -0.24 8.00
C LEU A 202 -9.62 0.91 8.01
N ASP A 203 -8.29 0.71 7.98
CA ASP A 203 -7.30 1.81 7.84
C ASP A 203 -7.16 2.26 6.40
N LYS A 204 -7.19 1.34 5.43
CA LYS A 204 -7.29 1.64 3.99
C LYS A 204 -8.59 2.39 3.74
N ALA A 205 -9.73 1.85 4.20
CA ALA A 205 -11.00 2.58 4.13
C ALA A 205 -11.01 3.85 5.00
N ALA A 206 -10.37 3.90 6.17
CA ALA A 206 -10.29 5.10 7.02
C ALA A 206 -9.21 6.10 6.57
N GLN A 207 -8.38 5.78 5.59
CA GLN A 207 -7.46 6.75 4.98
C GLN A 207 -7.96 7.23 3.63
N PHE A 208 -8.62 6.36 2.88
CA PHE A 208 -9.45 6.81 1.78
C PHE A 208 -10.69 7.60 2.28
N PHE A 209 -11.26 7.30 3.46
CA PHE A 209 -12.54 7.88 3.96
C PHE A 209 -12.56 8.41 5.41
N GLY A 210 -11.68 7.99 6.31
CA GLY A 210 -11.59 8.53 7.67
C GLY A 210 -10.78 9.83 7.73
N ALA A 211 -9.88 10.01 6.76
CA ALA A 211 -9.32 11.31 6.41
C ALA A 211 -10.43 12.30 6.01
N MET A 212 -11.54 11.83 5.45
CA MET A 212 -12.72 12.63 5.09
C MET A 212 -13.48 13.19 6.29
N LEU A 213 -13.54 12.46 7.41
CA LEU A 213 -14.22 12.91 8.63
C LEU A 213 -13.39 13.92 9.44
N ARG A 214 -12.09 14.08 9.13
CA ARG A 214 -11.15 14.91 9.92
C ARG A 214 -10.17 15.78 9.12
N HIS A 215 -10.40 16.02 7.81
CA HIS A 215 -9.68 16.94 6.90
C HIS A 215 -8.50 16.43 6.00
N GLY A 216 -8.31 15.13 5.74
CA GLY A 216 -7.22 14.61 4.89
C GLY A 216 -7.67 14.07 3.53
N LYS A 217 -7.01 14.55 2.47
CA LYS A 217 -7.13 14.09 1.08
C LYS A 217 -6.19 12.88 0.90
N PRO A 218 -6.44 11.91 0.00
CA PRO A 218 -5.35 11.02 -0.39
C PRO A 218 -4.18 11.87 -0.89
N ASP A 219 -2.98 11.55 -0.44
CA ASP A 219 -1.77 12.32 -0.72
C ASP A 219 -0.77 11.48 -1.52
N ASP A 220 0.33 12.10 -1.91
CA ASP A 220 1.37 11.45 -2.69
C ASP A 220 1.95 10.20 -2.01
N LEU A 221 1.94 10.14 -0.66
CA LEU A 221 2.36 8.95 0.08
C LEU A 221 1.37 7.79 -0.12
N ALA A 222 0.07 8.07 -0.08
CA ALA A 222 -0.97 7.07 -0.34
C ALA A 222 -0.92 6.58 -1.80
N GLY A 223 -0.73 7.48 -2.78
CA GLY A 223 -0.60 7.11 -4.19
C GLY A 223 0.68 6.32 -4.51
N ALA A 224 1.78 6.61 -3.80
CA ALA A 224 3.07 5.97 -4.04
C ALA A 224 3.20 4.60 -3.37
N LEU A 225 2.72 4.46 -2.13
CA LEU A 225 2.96 3.28 -1.31
C LEU A 225 1.69 2.51 -0.94
N GLY A 226 0.51 3.13 -1.01
CA GLY A 226 -0.71 2.56 -0.45
C GLY A 226 -0.51 2.25 1.04
N GLY A 227 -0.85 1.02 1.44
CA GLY A 227 -0.45 0.48 2.74
C GLY A 227 0.94 -0.15 2.65
N PHE A 228 1.82 0.20 3.57
CA PHE A 228 3.23 -0.23 3.55
C PHE A 228 3.73 -0.64 4.94
N ALA A 229 5.00 -1.00 5.05
CA ALA A 229 5.65 -1.23 6.33
C ALA A 229 7.02 -0.53 6.40
N MET A 230 7.34 -0.06 7.61
CA MET A 230 8.71 0.26 7.98
C MET A 230 9.31 -0.94 8.70
N TYR A 231 10.58 -1.19 8.46
CA TYR A 231 11.31 -2.35 8.95
C TYR A 231 12.49 -1.90 9.80
N ALA A 232 12.81 -2.69 10.82
CA ALA A 232 14.05 -2.59 11.58
C ALA A 232 14.92 -3.81 11.30
N ALA A 233 16.16 -3.54 10.92
CA ALA A 233 17.23 -4.52 10.85
C ALA A 233 18.30 -4.23 11.91
N ILE A 234 18.99 -5.26 12.37
CA ILE A 234 20.16 -5.10 13.25
C ILE A 234 21.17 -4.25 12.49
N ALA A 235 21.65 -3.13 13.07
CA ALA A 235 22.73 -2.34 12.49
C ALA A 235 24.06 -2.63 13.19
N GLU A 236 24.02 -2.80 14.52
CA GLU A 236 25.19 -3.08 15.34
C GLU A 236 24.86 -4.09 16.43
N ALA A 237 25.71 -5.12 16.55
CA ALA A 237 25.67 -6.06 17.65
C ALA A 237 27.07 -6.28 18.23
N THR A 238 27.14 -6.46 19.55
CA THR A 238 28.35 -6.78 20.31
C THR A 238 28.19 -8.12 20.98
N PHE A 239 29.30 -8.84 21.14
CA PHE A 239 29.32 -10.20 21.67
C PHE A 239 30.33 -10.26 22.82
N THR A 240 29.83 -10.60 24.01
CA THR A 240 30.62 -10.68 25.23
C THR A 240 30.62 -12.13 25.72
N PRO A 241 31.78 -12.83 25.70
CA PRO A 241 31.90 -14.16 26.28
C PRO A 241 31.54 -14.13 27.77
N LEU A 242 30.75 -15.10 28.21
CA LEU A 242 30.39 -15.24 29.63
C LEU A 242 31.34 -16.22 30.31
N PHE A 243 31.59 -15.99 31.61
CA PHE A 243 32.46 -16.84 32.42
C PHE A 243 31.95 -18.30 32.49
N ILE A 244 30.63 -18.49 32.59
CA ILE A 244 29.98 -19.81 32.66
C ILE A 244 29.26 -20.10 31.33
N GLY A 245 30.04 -20.28 30.26
CA GLY A 245 29.55 -20.73 28.96
C GLY A 245 28.60 -19.75 28.22
N GLY A 246 28.69 -19.76 26.90
CA GLY A 246 27.85 -18.92 26.04
C GLY A 246 28.34 -17.48 25.91
N ILE A 247 27.54 -16.69 25.19
CA ILE A 247 27.87 -15.35 24.73
C ILE A 247 26.65 -14.47 24.99
N GLU A 248 26.85 -13.34 25.69
CA GLU A 248 25.85 -12.27 25.73
C GLU A 248 25.96 -11.46 24.44
N VAL A 249 24.86 -11.39 23.70
CA VAL A 249 24.69 -10.51 22.55
C VAL A 249 23.97 -9.26 23.01
N SER A 250 24.48 -8.10 22.61
CA SER A 250 23.86 -6.80 22.86
C SER A 250 23.73 -6.01 21.56
N ILE A 251 22.48 -5.73 21.16
CA ILE A 251 22.14 -4.93 19.98
C ILE A 251 21.94 -3.49 20.42
N THR A 252 22.76 -2.60 19.90
CA THR A 252 22.85 -1.19 20.34
C THR A 252 22.31 -0.22 19.30
N LYS A 253 22.26 -0.64 18.02
CA LYS A 253 21.74 0.17 16.92
C LYS A 253 20.91 -0.68 15.96
N VAL A 254 19.89 -0.06 15.39
CA VAL A 254 19.06 -0.64 14.33
C VAL A 254 19.04 0.28 13.11
N ALA A 255 18.89 -0.30 11.93
CA ALA A 255 18.67 0.41 10.69
C ALA A 255 17.16 0.36 10.37
N ILE A 256 16.54 1.54 10.26
CA ILE A 256 15.13 1.70 9.96
C ILE A 256 14.97 2.13 8.49
N TYR A 257 14.06 1.50 7.75
CA TYR A 257 13.81 1.76 6.33
C TYR A 257 12.41 1.31 5.90
N VAL A 258 11.99 1.70 4.70
CA VAL A 258 10.76 1.23 4.06
C VAL A 258 11.10 0.16 3.02
N LYS A 259 10.28 -0.88 2.95
CA LYS A 259 10.19 -1.81 1.81
C LYS A 259 8.73 -1.88 1.38
N ASN A 260 8.46 -1.73 0.08
CA ASN A 260 7.10 -1.83 -0.46
C ASN A 260 7.07 -2.57 -1.80
N PRO A 261 6.33 -3.68 -1.92
CA PRO A 261 6.03 -4.28 -3.22
C PRO A 261 5.07 -3.37 -4.01
N TYR A 262 5.53 -2.81 -5.12
CA TYR A 262 4.72 -2.00 -6.04
C TYR A 262 4.23 -2.87 -7.19
N SER A 263 2.98 -3.32 -7.09
CA SER A 263 2.42 -4.37 -7.93
C SER A 263 0.91 -4.20 -8.11
N PHE A 264 0.46 -4.24 -9.37
CA PHE A 264 -0.96 -4.30 -9.76
C PHE A 264 -1.44 -5.75 -9.88
N PHE A 265 -1.14 -6.59 -8.88
CA PHE A 265 -1.58 -8.00 -8.84
C PHE A 265 -2.84 -8.12 -7.98
N ASP A 266 -3.87 -8.74 -8.56
CA ASP A 266 -5.13 -9.03 -7.90
C ASP A 266 -5.00 -10.23 -6.98
N ASP A 267 -5.22 -10.00 -5.69
CA ASP A 267 -5.26 -11.09 -4.71
C ASP A 267 -6.61 -11.82 -4.83
N PRO A 268 -6.63 -13.14 -5.10
CA PRO A 268 -7.87 -13.91 -5.14
C PRO A 268 -8.69 -13.82 -3.85
N GLY A 269 -8.06 -13.51 -2.72
CA GLY A 269 -8.72 -13.27 -1.43
C GLY A 269 -9.39 -11.89 -1.29
N GLU A 270 -9.20 -10.97 -2.24
CA GLU A 270 -9.76 -9.61 -2.23
C GLU A 270 -10.99 -9.42 -3.16
N GLY A 271 -11.59 -10.51 -3.64
CA GLY A 271 -12.93 -10.49 -4.26
C GLY A 271 -13.01 -9.97 -5.70
N GLY A 272 -11.90 -9.85 -6.42
CA GLY A 272 -11.86 -9.46 -7.84
C GLY A 272 -10.74 -8.45 -8.14
N PRO A 273 -10.73 -7.85 -9.36
CA PRO A 273 -9.73 -6.85 -9.73
C PRO A 273 -9.76 -5.65 -8.80
N GLN A 274 -8.66 -5.34 -8.11
CA GLN A 274 -8.62 -4.26 -7.12
C GLN A 274 -9.02 -2.93 -7.78
N TYR A 275 -10.05 -2.27 -7.24
CA TYR A 275 -10.49 -0.95 -7.69
C TYR A 275 -9.55 0.13 -7.16
N LEU A 276 -9.12 1.03 -8.05
CA LEU A 276 -8.10 2.06 -7.80
C LEU A 276 -8.65 3.49 -7.96
N GLY A 277 -9.96 3.65 -8.05
CA GLY A 277 -10.63 4.93 -8.24
C GLY A 277 -11.15 5.16 -9.66
N HIS A 278 -11.93 6.22 -9.84
CA HIS A 278 -12.30 6.74 -11.14
C HIS A 278 -11.32 7.84 -11.52
N TRP A 279 -10.70 7.79 -12.69
CA TRP A 279 -9.65 8.72 -13.10
C TRP A 279 -10.02 9.49 -14.35
N ASN A 280 -9.47 10.69 -14.47
CA ASN A 280 -9.39 11.41 -15.73
C ASN A 280 -8.02 12.06 -15.87
N LYS A 281 -7.83 12.89 -16.90
CA LYS A 281 -6.53 13.54 -17.18
C LYS A 281 -6.11 14.57 -16.13
N ASP A 282 -7.00 14.95 -15.22
CA ASP A 282 -6.79 15.99 -14.21
C ASP A 282 -6.67 15.42 -12.79
N GLY A 283 -7.22 14.24 -12.52
CA GLY A 283 -7.07 13.61 -11.21
C GLY A 283 -7.92 12.37 -11.02
N ILE A 284 -8.02 11.96 -9.74
CA ILE A 284 -8.85 10.85 -9.27
C ILE A 284 -10.14 11.38 -8.64
N CYS A 285 -11.22 10.67 -8.89
CA CYS A 285 -12.50 10.76 -8.25
C CYS A 285 -12.70 9.50 -7.40
N LEU A 286 -12.99 9.68 -6.12
CA LEU A 286 -13.17 8.58 -5.18
C LEU A 286 -14.64 8.36 -4.88
N VAL A 287 -15.02 7.08 -4.90
CA VAL A 287 -16.38 6.60 -4.60
C VAL A 287 -16.26 5.59 -3.46
N PRO A 288 -16.52 6.01 -2.20
CA PRO A 288 -16.37 5.17 -1.02
C PRO A 288 -17.14 3.87 -1.05
N GLU A 289 -18.37 3.96 -1.51
CA GLU A 289 -19.27 2.82 -1.69
C GLU A 289 -18.66 1.80 -2.66
N GLY A 290 -17.87 2.24 -3.66
CA GLY A 290 -17.15 1.36 -4.59
C GLY A 290 -16.09 0.47 -3.92
N PHE A 291 -15.39 0.98 -2.91
CA PHE A 291 -14.40 0.20 -2.15
C PHE A 291 -15.06 -0.80 -1.18
N VAL A 292 -16.23 -0.47 -0.65
CA VAL A 292 -17.03 -1.37 0.19
C VAL A 292 -17.72 -2.45 -0.66
N ALA A 293 -18.29 -2.04 -1.79
CA ALA A 293 -18.91 -2.89 -2.81
C ALA A 293 -17.97 -4.02 -3.24
N GLN A 294 -16.72 -3.68 -3.60
CA GLN A 294 -15.70 -4.66 -3.94
C GLN A 294 -15.48 -5.70 -2.84
N LYS A 295 -15.30 -5.25 -1.58
CA LYS A 295 -15.00 -6.17 -0.48
C LYS A 295 -16.15 -7.08 -0.09
N ALA A 296 -17.38 -6.59 -0.24
CA ALA A 296 -18.58 -7.36 0.05
C ALA A 296 -19.17 -8.01 -1.22
N ASN A 297 -18.45 -7.94 -2.36
CA ASN A 297 -18.83 -8.49 -3.66
C ASN A 297 -20.27 -8.16 -4.06
N TRP A 298 -20.70 -6.92 -3.88
CA TRP A 298 -22.04 -6.45 -4.22
C TRP A 298 -21.98 -5.16 -5.03
N GLY A 299 -22.73 -5.12 -6.13
CA GLY A 299 -22.80 -3.98 -7.04
C GLY A 299 -21.68 -3.91 -8.09
N SER A 300 -22.02 -3.59 -9.34
CA SER A 300 -21.10 -3.50 -10.50
C SER A 300 -20.55 -2.08 -10.73
N TRP A 301 -20.84 -1.16 -9.83
CA TRP A 301 -20.60 0.28 -9.88
C TRP A 301 -19.18 0.71 -10.24
N SER A 302 -18.19 0.02 -9.67
CA SER A 302 -16.79 0.28 -9.95
C SER A 302 -16.41 -0.01 -11.40
N ASN A 303 -17.28 -0.62 -12.22
CA ASN A 303 -17.03 -0.89 -13.64
C ASN A 303 -17.57 0.18 -14.59
N TYR A 304 -18.30 1.18 -14.11
CA TYR A 304 -18.92 2.20 -14.97
C TYR A 304 -18.17 3.52 -14.93
N ILE A 305 -18.20 4.23 -16.06
CA ILE A 305 -17.76 5.62 -16.19
C ILE A 305 -18.78 6.51 -15.49
N ILE A 306 -18.31 7.54 -14.78
CA ILE A 306 -19.15 8.48 -14.03
C ILE A 306 -18.93 9.94 -14.43
N ARG A 307 -19.97 10.76 -14.31
CA ARG A 307 -19.89 12.24 -14.33
C ARG A 307 -20.50 12.83 -13.06
N PRO A 308 -19.74 12.91 -11.96
CA PRO A 308 -20.28 13.35 -10.67
C PRO A 308 -20.70 14.83 -10.63
N GLU A 309 -20.30 15.62 -11.63
CA GLU A 309 -20.61 17.04 -11.77
C GLU A 309 -21.82 17.32 -12.68
N GLY A 310 -22.59 16.28 -13.04
CA GLY A 310 -23.74 16.37 -13.92
C GLY A 310 -23.45 16.07 -15.40
N PRO A 311 -24.43 16.19 -16.31
CA PRO A 311 -24.32 15.77 -17.72
C PRO A 311 -23.17 16.42 -18.50
N HIS A 312 -22.88 17.68 -18.16
CA HIS A 312 -21.82 18.50 -18.77
C HIS A 312 -20.56 18.57 -17.89
N GLY A 313 -20.54 17.80 -16.81
CA GLY A 313 -19.43 17.69 -15.88
C GLY A 313 -18.29 16.82 -16.43
N ARG A 314 -17.18 16.78 -15.68
CA ARG A 314 -16.03 15.96 -16.06
C ARG A 314 -16.36 14.48 -16.04
N THR A 315 -15.91 13.78 -17.07
CA THR A 315 -15.96 12.32 -17.16
C THR A 315 -14.82 11.70 -16.35
N PHE A 316 -15.09 10.64 -15.59
CA PHE A 316 -14.07 9.83 -14.91
C PHE A 316 -14.27 8.34 -15.20
N TRP A 317 -13.18 7.66 -15.56
CA TRP A 317 -13.15 6.26 -15.96
C TRP A 317 -12.70 5.38 -14.81
N PRO A 318 -13.37 4.26 -14.54
CA PRO A 318 -12.94 3.35 -13.50
C PRO A 318 -11.59 2.73 -13.85
N VAL A 319 -10.72 2.62 -12.86
CA VAL A 319 -9.40 2.00 -13.02
C VAL A 319 -9.28 0.86 -12.02
N HIS A 320 -8.80 -0.28 -12.51
CA HIS A 320 -8.48 -1.45 -11.71
C HIS A 320 -7.05 -1.94 -12.00
N ASN A 321 -6.52 -2.79 -11.13
CA ASN A 321 -5.28 -3.52 -11.40
C ASN A 321 -5.30 -4.26 -12.75
N SER A 322 -6.45 -4.83 -13.14
CA SER A 322 -6.59 -5.54 -14.41
C SER A 322 -6.36 -4.66 -15.65
N ASP A 323 -6.61 -3.34 -15.57
CA ASP A 323 -6.30 -2.40 -16.65
C ASP A 323 -4.79 -2.31 -16.89
N PHE A 324 -3.99 -2.25 -15.83
CA PHE A 324 -2.53 -2.28 -15.93
C PHE A 324 -2.05 -3.59 -16.53
N ARG A 325 -2.65 -4.73 -16.18
CA ARG A 325 -2.27 -6.03 -16.76
C ARG A 325 -2.62 -6.16 -18.23
N ARG A 326 -3.82 -5.72 -18.63
CA ARG A 326 -4.19 -5.65 -20.05
C ARG A 326 -3.22 -4.78 -20.84
N TRP A 327 -2.87 -3.61 -20.31
CA TRP A 327 -1.87 -2.75 -20.92
C TRP A 327 -0.51 -3.45 -21.02
N GLN A 328 -0.08 -4.11 -19.94
CA GLN A 328 1.18 -4.85 -19.87
C GLN A 328 1.29 -5.92 -20.94
N ASP A 329 0.21 -6.69 -21.11
CA ASP A 329 0.13 -7.78 -22.07
C ASP A 329 0.12 -7.27 -23.51
N ALA A 330 -0.61 -6.19 -23.79
CA ALA A 330 -0.70 -5.60 -25.12
C ALA A 330 0.61 -4.95 -25.59
N HIS A 331 1.44 -4.44 -24.67
CA HIS A 331 2.63 -3.65 -25.02
C HIS A 331 3.95 -4.38 -24.79
N ASN A 332 3.93 -5.55 -24.13
CA ASN A 332 5.14 -6.25 -23.66
C ASN A 332 6.10 -5.33 -22.86
N ALA A 333 5.53 -4.36 -22.16
CA ALA A 333 6.19 -3.43 -21.26
C ALA A 333 5.35 -3.32 -19.98
N GLY A 334 5.83 -2.63 -18.95
CA GLY A 334 5.20 -2.62 -17.63
C GLY A 334 5.85 -3.64 -16.71
N GLY A 335 6.13 -3.27 -15.47
CA GLY A 335 6.82 -4.18 -14.57
C GLY A 335 6.73 -3.84 -13.10
N ASP A 336 6.37 -4.84 -12.31
CA ASP A 336 6.31 -4.77 -10.85
C ASP A 336 7.70 -4.59 -10.26
N MET A 337 7.79 -3.75 -9.22
CA MET A 337 9.06 -3.35 -8.58
C MET A 337 8.97 -3.48 -7.07
N VAL A 338 10.08 -3.79 -6.41
CA VAL A 338 10.21 -3.67 -4.96
C VAL A 338 10.90 -2.36 -4.63
N LEU A 339 10.19 -1.50 -3.93
CA LEU A 339 10.68 -0.20 -3.50
C LEU A 339 11.43 -0.38 -2.18
N PHE A 340 12.60 0.22 -2.07
CA PHE A 340 13.31 0.45 -0.83
C PHE A 340 13.57 1.94 -0.66
N SER A 341 13.40 2.46 0.56
CA SER A 341 14.00 3.74 0.90
C SER A 341 15.49 3.58 1.18
N ASP A 342 16.20 4.69 1.37
CA ASP A 342 17.42 4.70 2.18
C ASP A 342 17.11 4.29 3.64
N CYS A 343 18.13 3.92 4.40
CA CYS A 343 17.98 3.53 5.80
C CYS A 343 18.60 4.55 6.76
N ARG A 344 17.97 4.73 7.92
CA ARG A 344 18.51 5.53 9.02
C ARG A 344 18.95 4.62 10.16
N VAL A 345 20.23 4.71 10.53
CA VAL A 345 20.76 4.02 11.70
C VAL A 345 20.45 4.82 12.95
N VAL A 346 19.77 4.20 13.92
CA VAL A 346 19.39 4.81 15.19
C VAL A 346 19.98 4.01 16.35
N LYS A 347 20.42 4.71 17.39
CA LYS A 347 20.78 4.10 18.68
C LYS A 347 19.50 3.78 19.44
N ILE A 348 19.49 2.64 20.13
CA ILE A 348 18.37 2.18 20.96
C ILE A 348 18.87 1.78 22.35
N ASP A 349 17.95 1.60 23.29
CA ASP A 349 18.27 0.92 24.54
C ASP A 349 18.68 -0.52 24.23
N PRO A 350 19.79 -1.04 24.74
CA PRO A 350 20.31 -2.30 24.24
C PRO A 350 19.36 -3.48 24.43
N ILE A 351 19.09 -4.22 23.35
CA ILE A 351 18.40 -5.50 23.42
C ILE A 351 19.45 -6.57 23.71
N ARG A 352 19.34 -7.24 24.86
CA ARG A 352 20.31 -8.23 25.33
C ARG A 352 19.70 -9.63 25.37
N PHE A 353 20.47 -10.61 24.90
CA PHE A 353 20.10 -12.02 25.00
C PHE A 353 21.35 -12.89 24.97
N ARG A 354 21.22 -14.13 25.43
CA ARG A 354 22.31 -15.12 25.42
C ARG A 354 22.17 -16.08 24.24
N VAL A 355 23.29 -16.42 23.64
CA VAL A 355 23.43 -17.51 22.67
C VAL A 355 24.49 -18.51 23.16
N MET A 356 24.38 -19.75 22.71
CA MET A 356 25.41 -20.77 22.96
C MET A 356 26.68 -20.44 22.16
N LYS A 357 27.82 -20.91 22.65
CA LYS A 357 29.12 -20.70 22.02
C LYS A 357 29.22 -21.43 20.67
#